data_AF-A0A536V007-F1
#
_entry.id   AF-A0A536V007-F1
#
_cell.length_a   1.000
_cell.length_b   1.000
_cell.length_c   1.000
_cell.angle_alpha   90.00
_cell.angle_beta   90.00
_cell.angle_gamma   90.00
#
_symmetry.space_group_name_H-M   'P 1'
#
loop_
_entity.id
_entity.type
_entity.pdbx_description
1 polymer ?
#
loop_
_entity_poly.entity_id
_entity_poly.type
_entity_poly.pdbx_seq_one_letter_code
_entity_poly.pdbx_strand_id
1 'polypeptide(L)'
;MRFLRTHTRDGLRGRSLLRSLLACCAVLMASAAGASPPAPFAHGARGSTQPLNEEDCVACHARGLDDAERIYRRGEHRVRTPAPLLAQAGYCNAALGTNYFPEEEQHIAAYLNKRYYRFE
;
A
#
# COMPACT_ATOMS: atom_id res chain seq x y z
N MET A 1 -42.80 -19.42 65.72
CA MET A 1 -42.19 -20.11 64.56
C MET A 1 -41.85 -19.07 63.49
N ARG A 2 -40.57 -18.78 63.24
CA ARG A 2 -40.12 -17.95 62.12
C ARG A 2 -39.00 -18.69 61.39
N PHE A 3 -39.33 -19.23 60.23
CA PHE A 3 -38.40 -19.77 59.26
C PHE A 3 -37.46 -18.64 58.78
N LEU A 4 -36.14 -18.84 58.86
CA LEU A 4 -35.16 -18.02 58.16
C LEU A 4 -34.79 -18.70 56.83
N ARG A 5 -35.20 -18.02 55.77
CA ARG A 5 -34.98 -18.32 54.36
C ARG A 5 -33.51 -18.02 54.02
N THR A 6 -32.77 -18.99 53.53
CA THR A 6 -31.44 -18.78 52.95
C THR A 6 -31.59 -18.08 51.60
N HIS A 7 -31.09 -16.85 51.50
CA HIS A 7 -31.09 -16.08 50.26
C HIS A 7 -29.81 -16.35 49.47
N THR A 8 -29.98 -17.00 48.32
CA THR A 8 -29.01 -17.12 47.22
C THR A 8 -28.65 -15.73 46.68
N ARG A 9 -27.44 -15.23 46.97
CA ARG A 9 -26.94 -13.92 46.47
C ARG A 9 -25.82 -14.01 45.44
N ASP A 10 -25.30 -15.20 45.13
CA ASP A 10 -24.10 -15.35 44.29
C ASP A 10 -24.35 -15.30 42.78
N GLY A 11 -25.57 -15.60 42.31
CA GLY A 11 -25.87 -15.70 40.86
C GLY A 11 -25.93 -14.36 40.10
N LEU A 12 -26.15 -13.23 40.77
CA LEU A 12 -26.32 -11.92 40.10
C LEU A 12 -24.99 -11.20 39.87
N ARG A 13 -23.98 -11.42 40.72
CA ARG A 13 -22.66 -10.75 40.62
C ARG A 13 -21.87 -11.23 39.40
N GLY A 14 -21.89 -12.54 39.11
CA GLY A 14 -21.20 -13.11 37.94
C GLY A 14 -21.79 -12.66 36.60
N ARG A 15 -23.13 -12.47 36.53
CA ARG A 15 -23.82 -12.02 35.31
C ARG A 15 -23.54 -10.55 34.97
N SER A 16 -23.33 -9.70 35.99
CA SER A 16 -23.00 -8.28 35.82
C SER A 16 -21.55 -8.06 35.43
N LEU A 17 -20.61 -8.87 35.94
CA LEU A 17 -19.21 -8.84 35.55
C LEU A 17 -19.02 -9.33 34.10
N LEU A 18 -19.70 -10.41 33.71
CA LEU A 18 -19.67 -10.95 32.35
C LEU A 18 -20.23 -9.94 31.33
N ARG A 19 -21.31 -9.24 31.67
CA ARG A 19 -21.90 -8.17 30.84
C ARG A 19 -20.98 -6.94 30.71
N SER A 20 -20.28 -6.56 31.77
CA SER A 20 -19.34 -5.43 31.76
C SER A 20 -18.08 -5.75 30.94
N LEU A 21 -17.59 -6.99 31.01
CA LEU A 21 -16.47 -7.48 30.18
C LEU A 21 -16.85 -7.53 28.68
N LEU A 22 -18.05 -8.02 28.35
CA LEU A 22 -18.56 -8.05 26.98
C LEU A 22 -18.75 -6.64 26.40
N ALA A 23 -19.24 -5.68 27.20
CA ALA A 23 -19.40 -4.30 26.77
C ALA A 23 -18.06 -3.59 26.52
N CYS A 24 -17.01 -3.88 27.30
CA CYS A 24 -15.67 -3.32 27.12
C CYS A 24 -15.01 -3.82 25.82
N CYS A 25 -15.13 -5.11 25.51
CA CYS A 25 -14.61 -5.67 24.25
C CYS A 25 -15.27 -5.06 23.00
N ALA A 26 -16.55 -4.71 23.07
CA ALA A 26 -17.26 -4.09 21.95
C ALA A 26 -16.78 -2.65 21.65
N VAL A 27 -16.36 -1.90 22.68
CA VAL A 27 -15.84 -0.53 22.51
C VAL A 27 -14.43 -0.52 21.91
N LEU A 28 -13.59 -1.51 22.26
CA LEU A 28 -12.22 -1.62 21.73
C LEU A 28 -12.16 -1.96 20.24
N MET A 29 -13.14 -2.70 19.71
CA MET A 29 -13.17 -3.10 18.29
C MET A 29 -13.63 -1.99 17.33
N ALA A 30 -14.16 -0.88 17.83
CA ALA A 30 -14.68 0.22 17.01
C ALA A 30 -13.61 1.20 16.48
N SER A 31 -12.33 1.03 16.84
CA SER A 31 -11.28 2.03 16.54
C SER A 31 -10.42 1.74 15.30
N ALA A 32 -10.70 0.68 14.53
CA ALA A 32 -9.84 0.27 13.39
C ALA A 32 -10.38 0.66 11.99
N ALA A 33 -11.54 1.30 11.89
CA ALA A 33 -12.12 1.66 10.59
C ALA A 33 -11.74 3.09 10.19
N GLY A 34 -10.69 3.27 9.37
CA GLY A 34 -10.47 4.59 8.75
C GLY A 34 -9.16 4.87 8.01
N ALA A 35 -8.13 4.03 8.11
CA ALA A 35 -6.89 4.27 7.37
C ALA A 35 -6.89 3.52 6.03
N SER A 36 -7.22 4.21 4.94
CA SER A 36 -6.86 3.73 3.60
C SER A 36 -5.34 3.82 3.44
N PRO A 37 -4.67 2.83 2.84
CA PRO A 37 -3.26 2.97 2.52
C PRO A 37 -3.06 4.20 1.62
N PRO A 38 -1.95 4.94 1.77
CA PRO A 38 -1.66 6.06 0.88
C PRO A 38 -1.71 5.60 -0.57
N ALA A 39 -2.20 6.47 -1.46
CA ALA A 39 -2.20 6.20 -2.89
C ALA A 39 -0.77 5.83 -3.34
N PRO A 40 -0.62 4.87 -4.28
CA PRO A 40 0.70 4.53 -4.78
C PRO A 40 1.37 5.76 -5.39
N PHE A 41 2.67 5.92 -5.11
CA PHE A 41 3.49 7.04 -5.60
C PHE A 41 2.98 8.42 -5.14
N ALA A 42 2.50 8.54 -3.89
CA ALA A 42 1.90 9.75 -3.33
C ALA A 42 2.77 11.02 -3.41
N HIS A 43 4.11 10.89 -3.47
CA HIS A 43 5.02 12.03 -3.62
C HIS A 43 5.41 12.30 -5.08
N GLY A 44 4.89 11.52 -6.02
CA GLY A 44 4.95 11.84 -7.44
C GLY A 44 4.09 13.07 -7.75
N ALA A 45 4.68 14.25 -7.76
CA ALA A 45 4.08 15.48 -8.22
C ALA A 45 3.51 15.38 -9.65
N ARG A 46 2.50 16.21 -9.89
CA ARG A 46 1.84 16.42 -11.19
C ARG A 46 2.76 17.23 -12.12
N GLY A 47 3.85 16.63 -12.57
CA GLY A 47 4.76 17.16 -13.59
C GLY A 47 5.06 16.08 -14.64
N SER A 48 5.35 16.47 -15.88
CA SER A 48 5.65 15.50 -16.93
C SER A 48 7.06 14.95 -16.76
N THR A 49 7.19 13.72 -16.26
CA THR A 49 8.44 12.93 -16.30
C THR A 49 8.52 12.01 -17.50
N GLN A 50 7.64 12.22 -18.49
CA GLN A 50 7.78 11.62 -19.80
C GLN A 50 9.18 11.88 -20.39
N PRO A 51 9.78 13.08 -20.28
CA PRO A 51 11.15 13.30 -20.77
C PRO A 51 12.18 12.40 -20.09
N LEU A 52 12.16 12.27 -18.76
CA LEU A 52 13.08 11.39 -18.02
C LEU A 52 12.91 9.91 -18.42
N ASN A 53 11.65 9.48 -18.57
CA ASN A 53 11.38 8.12 -19.05
C ASN A 53 11.89 7.89 -20.48
N GLU A 54 11.67 8.85 -21.39
CA GLU A 54 12.14 8.77 -22.77
C GLU A 54 13.67 8.81 -22.87
N GLU A 55 14.31 9.72 -22.13
CA GLU A 55 15.75 9.95 -22.12
C GLU A 55 16.54 8.77 -21.57
N ASP A 56 16.13 8.22 -20.43
CA ASP A 56 16.96 7.25 -19.70
C ASP A 56 16.41 5.82 -19.77
N CYS A 57 15.11 5.64 -19.50
CA CYS A 57 14.52 4.31 -19.42
C CYS A 57 14.33 3.71 -20.82
N VAL A 58 13.70 4.44 -21.73
CA VAL A 58 13.46 3.99 -23.11
C VAL A 58 14.78 3.89 -23.87
N ALA A 59 15.69 4.86 -23.74
CA ALA A 59 16.99 4.80 -24.41
C ALA A 59 17.83 3.59 -23.97
N CYS A 60 17.84 3.26 -22.67
CA CYS A 60 18.50 2.06 -22.18
C CYS A 60 17.86 0.78 -22.77
N HIS A 61 16.53 0.70 -22.76
CA HIS A 61 15.81 -0.46 -23.29
C HIS A 61 15.97 -0.64 -24.80
N ALA A 62 16.07 0.46 -25.57
CA ALA A 62 16.29 0.43 -27.01
C ALA A 62 17.61 -0.24 -27.42
N ARG A 63 18.59 -0.36 -26.51
CA ARG A 63 19.86 -1.05 -26.78
C ARG A 63 19.71 -2.57 -26.94
N GLY A 64 18.64 -3.15 -26.39
CA GLY A 64 18.42 -4.61 -26.38
C GLY A 64 17.04 -5.06 -26.84
N LEU A 65 16.16 -4.11 -27.20
CA LEU A 65 14.80 -4.38 -27.64
C LEU A 65 14.49 -3.56 -28.89
N ASP A 66 13.88 -4.20 -29.89
CA ASP A 66 13.44 -3.53 -31.12
C ASP A 66 12.30 -2.53 -30.86
N ASP A 67 11.49 -2.81 -29.85
CA ASP A 67 10.49 -1.91 -29.28
C ASP A 67 10.85 -1.72 -27.80
N ALA A 68 11.47 -0.57 -27.50
CA ALA A 68 11.98 -0.26 -26.16
C ALA A 68 10.88 -0.28 -25.09
N GLU A 69 9.66 0.15 -25.45
CA GLU A 69 8.54 0.16 -24.51
C GLU A 69 7.88 -1.22 -24.35
N ARG A 70 8.22 -2.19 -25.22
CA ARG A 70 7.70 -3.58 -25.15
C ARG A 70 7.84 -4.13 -23.75
N ILE A 71 8.94 -3.80 -23.05
CA ILE A 71 9.22 -4.23 -21.67
C ILE A 71 8.06 -3.99 -20.70
N TYR A 72 7.32 -2.88 -20.85
CA TYR A 72 6.21 -2.51 -19.97
C TYR A 72 4.90 -3.23 -20.33
N ARG A 73 4.75 -3.69 -21.59
CA ARG A 73 3.52 -4.29 -22.11
C ARG A 73 3.52 -5.83 -22.17
N ARG A 74 4.65 -6.48 -21.89
CA ARG A 74 4.77 -7.95 -21.97
C ARG A 74 3.81 -8.62 -21.00
N GLY A 75 3.11 -9.68 -21.41
CA GLY A 75 2.21 -10.43 -20.52
C GLY A 75 2.92 -11.00 -19.28
N GLU A 76 4.18 -11.41 -19.44
CA GLU A 76 5.06 -11.95 -18.40
C GLU A 76 5.90 -10.87 -17.68
N HIS A 77 5.43 -9.62 -17.57
CA HIS A 77 6.17 -8.61 -16.79
C HIS A 77 6.26 -9.01 -15.30
N ARG A 78 7.43 -8.83 -14.69
CA ARG A 78 7.71 -9.25 -13.29
C ARG A 78 7.16 -8.28 -12.26
N VAL A 79 6.97 -7.03 -12.64
CA VAL A 79 6.46 -5.96 -11.78
C VAL A 79 4.94 -6.06 -11.74
N ARG A 80 4.38 -6.46 -10.59
CA ARG A 80 2.94 -6.75 -10.41
C ARG A 80 2.25 -5.87 -9.37
N THR A 81 3.01 -5.06 -8.63
CA THR A 81 2.47 -4.15 -7.62
C THR A 81 3.25 -2.82 -7.62
N PRO A 82 2.72 -1.76 -6.98
CA PRO A 82 3.37 -0.45 -6.95
C PRO A 82 4.78 -0.43 -6.35
N ALA A 83 4.99 -1.16 -5.25
CA ALA A 83 6.29 -1.15 -4.55
C ALA A 83 7.44 -1.71 -5.42
N PRO A 84 7.29 -2.88 -6.09
CA PRO A 84 8.24 -3.35 -7.10
C PRO A 84 8.45 -2.37 -8.27
N LEU A 85 7.43 -1.61 -8.69
CA LEU A 85 7.62 -0.62 -9.76
C LEU A 85 8.50 0.55 -9.30
N LEU A 86 8.30 1.04 -8.08
CA LEU A 86 9.17 2.05 -7.49
C LEU A 86 10.60 1.53 -7.31
N ALA A 87 10.75 0.30 -6.79
CA ALA A 87 12.06 -0.33 -6.64
C ALA A 87 12.77 -0.52 -7.99
N GLN A 88 12.03 -0.82 -9.06
CA GLN A 88 12.58 -0.92 -10.41
C GLN A 88 13.08 0.43 -10.92
N ALA A 89 12.37 1.53 -10.65
CA ALA A 89 12.80 2.88 -11.00
C ALA A 89 14.13 3.24 -10.30
N GLY A 90 14.24 2.96 -9.00
CA GLY A 90 15.48 3.18 -8.25
C GLY A 90 16.65 2.29 -8.69
N TYR A 91 16.37 1.04 -9.08
CA TYR A 91 17.38 0.19 -9.72
C TYR A 91 17.90 0.82 -11.03
N CYS A 92 17.00 1.32 -11.89
CA CYS A 92 17.40 1.97 -13.14
C CYS A 92 18.23 3.23 -12.88
N ASN A 93 17.82 4.06 -11.91
CA ASN A 93 18.58 5.23 -11.48
C ASN A 93 20.03 4.88 -11.11
N ALA A 94 20.20 3.87 -10.24
CA ALA A 94 21.51 3.40 -9.81
C ALA A 94 22.32 2.77 -10.95
N ALA A 95 21.68 1.99 -11.83
CA ALA A 95 22.34 1.30 -12.93
C ALA A 95 22.81 2.26 -14.04
N LEU A 96 22.08 3.35 -14.25
CA LEU A 96 22.39 4.36 -15.27
C LEU A 96 23.24 5.52 -14.72
N GLY A 97 23.30 5.69 -13.39
CA GLY A 97 24.05 6.78 -12.77
C GLY A 97 23.41 8.15 -13.01
N THR A 98 22.09 8.20 -13.19
CA THR A 98 21.33 9.43 -13.47
C THR A 98 21.22 10.36 -12.27
N ASN A 99 21.47 9.84 -11.07
CA ASN A 99 21.46 10.58 -9.81
C ASN A 99 20.12 11.28 -9.52
N TYR A 100 19.02 10.60 -9.86
CA TYR A 100 17.68 11.05 -9.55
C TYR A 100 17.44 11.09 -8.05
N PHE A 101 16.67 12.09 -7.62
CA PHE A 101 16.14 12.15 -6.27
C PHE A 101 15.00 11.13 -6.07
N PRO A 102 14.72 10.70 -4.83
CA PRO A 102 13.63 9.77 -4.53
C PRO A 102 12.27 10.22 -5.09
N GLU A 103 12.01 11.52 -5.15
CA GLU A 103 10.78 12.09 -5.70
C GLU A 103 10.69 11.86 -7.22
N GLU A 104 11.80 11.94 -7.94
CA GLU A 104 11.87 11.67 -9.38
C GLU A 104 11.65 10.19 -9.69
N GLU A 105 12.17 9.28 -8.86
CA GLU A 105 11.84 7.86 -8.95
C GLU A 105 10.33 7.61 -8.76
N GLN A 106 9.71 8.30 -7.81
CA GLN A 106 8.25 8.25 -7.63
C GLN A 106 7.49 8.82 -8.82
N HIS A 107 7.95 9.91 -9.42
CA HIS A 107 7.35 10.47 -10.62
C HIS A 107 7.42 9.49 -11.81
N ILE A 108 8.56 8.86 -12.04
CA ILE A 108 8.74 7.87 -13.11
C ILE A 108 7.81 6.68 -12.87
N ALA A 109 7.78 6.15 -11.64
CA ALA A 109 6.91 5.03 -11.29
C ALA A 109 5.42 5.39 -11.43
N ALA A 110 5.02 6.60 -11.04
CA ALA A 110 3.66 7.11 -11.25
C ALA A 110 3.29 7.21 -12.74
N TYR A 111 4.21 7.75 -13.57
CA TYR A 111 4.03 7.84 -15.03
C TYR A 111 3.85 6.45 -15.65
N LEU A 112 4.76 5.51 -15.32
CA LEU A 112 4.70 4.14 -15.81
C LEU A 112 3.43 3.43 -15.36
N ASN A 113 2.99 3.64 -14.12
CA ASN A 113 1.73 3.08 -13.62
C ASN A 113 0.53 3.60 -14.41
N LYS A 114 0.45 4.93 -14.56
CA LYS A 114 -0.62 5.59 -15.31
C LYS A 114 -0.61 5.24 -16.80
N ARG A 115 0.53 4.85 -17.38
CA ARG A 115 0.64 4.54 -18.81
C ARG A 115 0.52 3.04 -19.12
N TYR A 116 1.07 2.17 -18.28
CA TYR A 116 1.16 0.73 -18.58
C TYR A 116 0.53 -0.19 -17.51
N TYR A 117 0.75 0.07 -16.22
CA TYR A 117 0.44 -0.95 -15.19
C TYR A 117 -0.95 -0.89 -14.57
N ARG A 118 -1.51 0.31 -14.32
CA ARG A 118 -2.86 0.50 -13.74
C ARG A 118 -3.09 -0.27 -12.42
N PHE A 119 -2.21 -0.12 -11.44
CA PHE A 119 -2.35 -0.76 -10.12
C PHE A 119 -3.44 -0.18 -9.21
N GLU A 120 -4.41 0.56 -9.77
CA GLU A 120 -5.50 1.23 -9.04
C GLU A 120 -6.76 0.37 -9.00
#